data_AF-A0A1F4PLZ9-F1
#
_entry.id   AF-A0A1F4PLZ9-F1
#
_cell.length_a   1.000
_cell.length_b   1.000
_cell.length_c   1.000
_cell.angle_alpha   90.00
_cell.angle_beta   90.00
_cell.angle_gamma   90.00
#
_symmetry.space_group_name_H-M   'P 1'
#
loop_
_entity.id
_entity.type
_entity.pdbx_description
1 polymer ?
#
loop_
_entity_poly.entity_id
_entity_poly.type
_entity_poly.pdbx_seq_one_letter_code
_entity_poly.pdbx_strand_id
1 'polypeptide(L)'
;MDREKFNLNPAQLIVGNDQLLLANYAKNLCKKIFCIEDKSCFICLQIDENRHSNIIWLTSEKPYKLSDIDIIFEKSAFALEEDEKFFFIIENADLLNISCANRLLKIVEEPPAGYNFIFLTQRAQDILDTIKSRCTKIVLDHSEYINEEPIIKYFTIEKIDAPDFLSFIDKSDINEQKTAIILDEILKFWTLKKESRKLDLIIESFENLPGPGGSKLFWKNFYTKFYIS
;
A
#
# COMPACT_ATOMS: atom_id res chain seq x y z
N MET A 1 9.79 11.07 22.13
CA MET A 1 9.15 12.41 22.08
C MET A 1 8.96 12.74 20.61
N ASP A 2 7.81 12.56 19.99
CA ASP A 2 6.47 12.27 20.49
C ASP A 2 5.85 11.21 19.58
N ARG A 3 5.52 10.04 20.14
CA ARG A 3 4.54 9.16 19.49
C ARG A 3 3.19 9.82 19.73
N GLU A 4 2.88 10.88 18.98
CA GLU A 4 1.50 11.30 18.86
C GLU A 4 0.71 10.02 18.58
N LYS A 5 -0.17 9.67 19.51
CA LYS A 5 -0.97 8.45 19.44
C LYS A 5 -1.71 8.51 18.11
N PHE A 6 -1.19 7.80 17.11
CA PHE A 6 -1.89 7.61 15.85
C PHE A 6 -3.19 6.91 16.24
N ASN A 7 -4.26 7.70 16.35
CA ASN A 7 -5.56 7.23 16.77
C ASN A 7 -6.17 6.52 15.56
N LEU A 8 -5.65 5.32 15.29
CA LEU A 8 -6.11 4.50 14.20
C LEU A 8 -7.47 3.92 14.58
N ASN A 9 -8.46 4.05 13.71
CA ASN A 9 -9.70 3.29 13.87
C ASN A 9 -9.35 1.80 13.86
N PRO A 10 -9.77 1.04 14.89
CA PRO A 10 -9.31 -0.33 15.07
C PRO A 10 -9.93 -1.30 14.06
N ALA A 11 -10.90 -0.87 13.26
CA ALA A 11 -11.45 -1.61 12.14
C ALA A 11 -11.59 -0.69 10.90
N GLN A 12 -10.87 -1.04 9.83
CA GLN A 12 -10.87 -0.29 8.57
C GLN A 12 -11.24 -1.21 7.41
N LEU A 13 -12.07 -0.68 6.49
CA LEU A 13 -12.41 -1.34 5.23
C LEU A 13 -11.82 -0.50 4.10
N ILE A 14 -10.77 -1.02 3.47
CA ILE A 14 -10.06 -0.37 2.39
C ILE A 14 -10.54 -0.95 1.07
N VAL A 15 -11.04 -0.06 0.22
CA VAL A 15 -11.62 -0.40 -1.08
C VAL A 15 -10.76 0.23 -2.16
N GLY A 16 -10.38 -0.53 -3.18
CA GLY A 16 -9.57 -0.02 -4.28
C GLY A 16 -9.72 -0.91 -5.51
N ASN A 17 -9.44 -0.41 -6.69
CA ASN A 17 -9.60 -1.16 -7.94
C ASN A 17 -8.41 -2.09 -8.26
N ASP A 18 -7.30 -2.01 -7.52
CA ASP A 18 -6.09 -2.82 -7.74
C ASP A 18 -5.63 -3.49 -6.44
N GLN A 19 -5.24 -4.75 -6.55
CA GLN A 19 -4.90 -5.59 -5.40
C GLN A 19 -3.54 -5.22 -4.81
N LEU A 20 -2.57 -4.92 -5.67
CA LEU A 20 -1.23 -4.52 -5.26
C LEU A 20 -1.28 -3.18 -4.53
N LEU A 21 -2.09 -2.24 -5.02
CA LEU A 21 -2.43 -0.98 -4.38
C LEU A 21 -2.95 -1.19 -2.95
N LEU A 22 -3.97 -2.03 -2.79
CA LEU A 22 -4.55 -2.35 -1.48
C LEU A 22 -3.52 -2.96 -0.53
N ALA A 23 -2.74 -3.92 -1.02
CA ALA A 23 -1.72 -4.58 -0.22
C ALA A 23 -0.62 -3.60 0.21
N ASN A 24 -0.14 -2.76 -0.71
CA ASN A 24 0.86 -1.73 -0.43
C ASN A 24 0.33 -0.70 0.56
N TYR A 25 -0.95 -0.35 0.48
CA TYR A 25 -1.58 0.53 1.46
C TYR A 25 -1.48 -0.02 2.87
N ALA A 26 -1.95 -1.26 3.06
CA ALA A 26 -1.94 -1.89 4.37
C ALA A 26 -0.50 -2.02 4.91
N LYS A 27 0.45 -2.43 4.05
CA LYS A 27 1.87 -2.52 4.42
C LYS A 27 2.44 -1.18 4.85
N ASN A 28 2.22 -0.12 4.07
CA ASN A 28 2.74 1.21 4.39
C ASN A 28 2.11 1.78 5.67
N LEU A 29 0.83 1.50 5.91
CA LEU A 29 0.17 1.85 7.17
C LEU A 29 0.85 1.15 8.36
N CYS A 30 1.09 -0.16 8.26
CA CYS A 30 1.79 -0.91 9.30
C CYS A 30 3.24 -0.42 9.48
N LYS A 31 3.96 -0.08 8.40
CA LYS A 31 5.30 0.49 8.50
C LYS A 31 5.30 1.80 9.26
N LYS A 32 4.35 2.71 9.01
CA LYS A 32 4.25 3.98 9.78
C LYS A 32 4.08 3.75 11.30
N ILE A 33 3.56 2.60 11.70
CA ILE A 33 3.30 2.24 13.10
C ILE A 33 4.48 1.51 13.74
N PHE A 34 5.06 0.53 13.04
CA PHE A 34 6.13 -0.31 13.59
C PHE A 34 7.55 0.18 13.27
N CYS A 35 7.71 1.02 12.25
CA CYS A 35 9.01 1.52 11.84
C CYS A 35 9.46 2.64 12.79
N ILE A 36 10.62 2.45 13.42
CA ILE A 36 11.20 3.40 14.38
C ILE A 36 12.20 4.35 13.71
N GLU A 37 12.68 4.01 12.50
CA GLU A 37 13.69 4.76 11.75
C GLU A 37 13.22 4.98 10.31
N ASP A 38 13.32 6.20 9.78
CA ASP A 38 12.84 6.53 8.44
C ASP A 38 13.56 5.74 7.32
N LYS A 39 12.94 4.59 6.98
CA LYS A 39 13.12 3.73 5.78
C LYS A 39 14.36 2.83 5.74
N SER A 40 14.17 1.62 5.21
CA SER A 40 15.17 0.54 5.00
C SER A 40 15.55 -0.30 6.23
N CYS A 41 14.75 -0.28 7.31
CA CYS A 41 15.01 -1.10 8.49
C CYS A 41 14.50 -2.55 8.33
N PHE A 42 15.06 -3.47 9.12
CA PHE A 42 14.68 -4.88 9.14
C PHE A 42 13.16 -5.09 9.34
N ILE A 43 12.51 -4.24 10.14
CA ILE A 43 11.06 -4.27 10.36
C ILE A 43 10.28 -4.03 9.06
N CYS A 44 10.64 -3.01 8.29
CA CYS A 44 9.97 -2.73 7.01
C CYS A 44 10.09 -3.91 6.04
N LEU A 45 11.27 -4.55 5.99
CA LEU A 45 11.48 -5.75 5.17
C LEU A 45 10.58 -6.90 5.63
N GLN A 46 10.47 -7.15 6.94
CA GLN A 46 9.56 -8.17 7.47
C GLN A 46 8.10 -7.87 7.12
N ILE A 47 7.69 -6.60 7.15
CA ILE A 47 6.32 -6.20 6.76
C ILE A 47 6.10 -6.41 5.26
N ASP A 48 7.06 -6.03 4.42
CA ASP A 48 6.96 -6.20 2.97
C ASP A 48 6.84 -7.66 2.55
N GLU A 49 7.49 -8.55 3.27
CA GLU A 49 7.45 -9.99 3.06
C GLU A 49 6.33 -10.71 3.83
N ASN A 50 5.45 -9.98 4.53
CA ASN A 50 4.37 -10.54 5.36
C ASN A 50 4.87 -11.49 6.48
N ARG A 51 6.04 -11.20 7.07
CA ARG A 51 6.69 -12.01 8.12
C ARG A 51 6.75 -11.34 9.50
N HIS A 52 6.21 -10.13 9.63
CA HIS A 52 6.21 -9.40 10.91
C HIS A 52 5.37 -10.13 11.97
N SER A 53 5.93 -10.34 13.17
CA SER A 53 5.31 -11.14 14.24
C SER A 53 3.95 -10.63 14.70
N ASN A 54 3.74 -9.31 14.60
CA ASN A 54 2.53 -8.63 15.03
C ASN A 54 1.55 -8.34 13.88
N ILE A 55 1.75 -8.99 12.73
CA ILE A 55 0.85 -8.88 11.57
C ILE A 55 0.48 -10.29 11.12
N ILE A 56 -0.80 -10.55 10.99
CA ILE A 56 -1.32 -11.77 10.37
C ILE A 56 -2.04 -11.40 9.08
N TRP A 57 -1.50 -11.87 7.97
CA TRP A 57 -2.04 -11.68 6.64
C TRP A 57 -2.86 -12.91 6.23
N LEU A 58 -4.18 -12.75 6.21
CA LEU A 58 -5.11 -13.79 5.77
C LEU A 58 -5.48 -13.52 4.31
N THR A 59 -5.16 -14.47 3.44
CA THR A 59 -5.48 -14.40 2.01
C THR A 59 -6.19 -15.67 1.57
N SER A 60 -7.14 -15.53 0.65
CA SER A 60 -7.86 -16.65 0.06
C SER A 60 -8.29 -16.32 -1.37
N GLU A 61 -8.22 -17.33 -2.24
CA GLU A 61 -8.76 -17.28 -3.62
C GLU A 61 -10.19 -17.83 -3.69
N LYS A 62 -10.70 -18.40 -2.58
CA LYS A 62 -12.02 -19.01 -2.46
C LYS A 62 -12.78 -18.39 -1.28
N PRO A 63 -14.10 -18.62 -1.16
CA PRO A 63 -14.82 -18.19 0.03
C PRO A 63 -14.13 -18.67 1.31
N TYR A 64 -13.89 -17.73 2.23
CA TYR A 64 -13.22 -18.02 3.51
C TYR A 64 -13.97 -19.11 4.28
N LYS A 65 -13.23 -20.00 4.92
CA LYS A 65 -13.76 -20.96 5.87
C LYS A 65 -13.57 -20.44 7.30
N LEU A 66 -14.34 -21.00 8.22
CA LEU A 66 -14.18 -20.71 9.65
C LEU A 66 -12.75 -21.03 10.15
N SER A 67 -12.14 -22.09 9.61
CA SER A 67 -10.75 -22.47 9.89
C SER A 67 -9.74 -21.39 9.52
N ASP A 68 -10.02 -20.61 8.47
CA ASP A 68 -9.09 -19.62 7.95
C ASP A 68 -9.04 -18.38 8.86
N ILE A 69 -10.10 -18.14 9.62
CA ILE A 69 -10.22 -17.02 10.56
C ILE A 69 -10.02 -17.43 12.04
N ASP A 70 -9.86 -18.72 12.33
CA ASP A 70 -9.69 -19.22 13.71
C ASP A 70 -8.49 -18.59 14.41
N ILE A 71 -7.40 -18.38 13.66
CA ILE A 71 -6.17 -17.77 14.16
C ILE A 71 -6.38 -16.36 14.74
N ILE A 72 -7.41 -15.62 14.27
CA ILE A 72 -7.77 -14.32 14.83
C ILE A 72 -8.12 -14.47 16.30
N PHE A 73 -9.00 -15.42 16.63
CA PHE A 73 -9.47 -15.65 17.98
C PHE A 73 -8.40 -16.26 18.87
N GLU A 74 -7.57 -17.16 18.33
CA GLU A 74 -6.44 -17.73 19.04
C GLU A 74 -5.45 -16.65 19.48
N LYS A 75 -5.15 -15.71 18.58
CA LYS A 75 -4.17 -14.64 18.84
C LYS A 75 -4.74 -13.53 19.71
N SER A 76 -6.00 -13.16 19.50
CA SER A 76 -6.66 -12.10 20.26
C SER A 76 -7.09 -12.53 21.67
N ALA A 77 -6.94 -13.80 22.02
CA ALA A 77 -7.20 -14.28 23.38
C ALA A 77 -6.13 -13.80 24.38
N PHE A 78 -4.96 -13.39 23.89
CA PHE A 78 -3.88 -12.88 24.73
C PHE A 78 -3.95 -11.35 24.81
N ALA A 79 -3.60 -10.80 25.98
CA ALA A 79 -3.42 -9.37 26.14
C ALA A 79 -2.06 -8.95 25.54
N LEU A 80 -2.05 -7.81 24.87
CA LEU A 80 -0.82 -7.17 24.39
C LEU A 80 -0.23 -6.27 25.49
N GLU A 81 1.06 -5.95 25.36
CA GLU A 81 1.70 -4.97 26.22
C GLU A 81 1.15 -3.55 26.00
N GLU A 82 1.47 -2.63 26.92
CA GLU A 82 1.07 -1.23 26.78
C GLU A 82 1.67 -0.62 25.50
N ASP A 83 0.84 0.07 24.72
CA ASP A 83 1.14 0.64 23.41
C ASP A 83 1.51 -0.37 22.29
N GLU A 84 1.52 -1.68 22.56
CA GLU A 84 1.72 -2.69 21.55
C GLU A 84 0.52 -2.75 20.58
N LYS A 85 0.83 -2.96 19.30
CA LYS A 85 -0.17 -3.07 18.24
C LYS A 85 -0.05 -4.42 17.55
N PHE A 86 -1.20 -4.98 17.18
CA PHE A 86 -1.31 -6.19 16.39
C PHE A 86 -2.31 -5.97 15.25
N PHE A 87 -2.00 -6.45 14.06
CA PHE A 87 -2.84 -6.27 12.86
C PHE A 87 -3.29 -7.60 12.28
N PHE A 88 -4.59 -7.73 12.06
CA PHE A 88 -5.16 -8.74 11.19
C PHE A 88 -5.50 -8.07 9.86
N ILE A 89 -4.86 -8.52 8.78
CA ILE A 89 -5.12 -8.05 7.42
C ILE A 89 -5.89 -9.16 6.70
N ILE A 90 -7.14 -8.88 6.34
CA ILE A 90 -8.02 -9.81 5.63
C ILE A 90 -8.10 -9.33 4.19
N GLU A 91 -7.36 -10.00 3.33
CA GLU A 91 -7.33 -9.76 1.89
C GLU A 91 -8.56 -10.37 1.20
N ASN A 92 -9.04 -9.81 0.09
CA ASN A 92 -10.24 -10.29 -0.60
C ASN A 92 -11.44 -10.47 0.35
N ALA A 93 -11.68 -9.48 1.21
CA ALA A 93 -12.71 -9.54 2.25
C ALA A 93 -14.12 -9.77 1.69
N ASP A 94 -14.35 -9.51 0.39
CA ASP A 94 -15.57 -9.85 -0.35
C ASP A 94 -15.82 -11.36 -0.45
N LEU A 95 -14.81 -12.20 -0.19
CA LEU A 95 -14.93 -13.65 -0.11
C LEU A 95 -15.34 -14.15 1.28
N LEU A 96 -15.52 -13.26 2.28
CA LEU A 96 -16.07 -13.66 3.57
C LEU A 96 -17.54 -14.08 3.39
N ASN A 97 -17.83 -15.35 3.69
CA ASN A 97 -19.21 -15.78 3.78
C ASN A 97 -19.89 -15.27 5.07
N ILE A 98 -21.21 -15.37 5.10
CA ILE A 98 -22.05 -14.93 6.22
C ILE A 98 -21.59 -15.53 7.56
N SER A 99 -21.21 -16.81 7.57
CA SER A 99 -20.75 -17.48 8.79
C SER A 99 -19.45 -16.88 9.32
N CYS A 100 -18.49 -16.59 8.45
CA CYS A 100 -17.22 -15.96 8.82
C CYS A 100 -17.44 -14.53 9.30
N ALA A 101 -18.19 -13.72 8.56
CA ALA A 101 -18.49 -12.35 8.94
C ALA A 101 -19.21 -12.28 10.29
N ASN A 102 -20.24 -13.11 10.51
CA ASN A 102 -20.98 -13.16 11.77
C ASN A 102 -20.08 -13.52 12.96
N ARG A 103 -19.14 -14.43 12.76
CA ARG A 103 -18.19 -14.81 13.80
C ARG A 103 -17.23 -13.66 14.14
N LEU A 104 -16.83 -12.88 13.15
CA LEU A 104 -15.96 -11.70 13.33
C LEU A 104 -16.67 -10.50 13.96
N LEU A 105 -18.01 -10.43 13.97
CA LEU A 105 -18.73 -9.21 14.40
C LEU A 105 -18.33 -8.73 15.79
N LYS A 106 -18.36 -9.63 16.77
CA LYS A 106 -18.11 -9.26 18.17
C LYS A 106 -16.71 -8.67 18.36
N ILE A 107 -15.72 -9.29 17.71
CA ILE A 107 -14.32 -8.86 17.88
C ILE A 107 -13.98 -7.62 17.04
N VAL A 108 -14.65 -7.41 15.91
CA VAL A 108 -14.46 -6.20 15.09
C VAL A 108 -15.14 -4.99 15.74
N GLU A 109 -16.27 -5.18 16.42
CA GLU A 109 -17.01 -4.11 17.10
C GLU A 109 -16.30 -3.60 18.35
N GLU A 110 -15.81 -4.52 19.17
CA GLU A 110 -15.06 -4.21 20.40
C GLU A 110 -13.75 -5.02 20.42
N PRO A 111 -12.75 -4.63 19.61
CA PRO A 111 -11.48 -5.33 19.56
C PRO A 111 -10.73 -5.19 20.89
N PRO A 112 -10.05 -6.26 21.37
CA PRO A 112 -9.18 -6.14 22.54
C PRO A 112 -8.11 -5.06 22.30
N ALA A 113 -7.68 -4.41 23.37
CA ALA A 113 -6.76 -3.28 23.29
C ALA A 113 -5.50 -3.62 22.47
N GLY A 114 -5.18 -2.78 21.49
CA GLY A 114 -4.01 -2.94 20.62
C GLY A 114 -4.23 -3.79 19.38
N TYR A 115 -5.31 -4.58 19.29
CA TYR A 115 -5.65 -5.32 18.06
C TYR A 115 -6.40 -4.44 17.06
N ASN A 116 -6.02 -4.55 15.79
CA ASN A 116 -6.56 -3.77 14.69
C ASN A 116 -6.88 -4.69 13.51
N PHE A 117 -7.93 -4.35 12.76
CA PHE A 117 -8.46 -5.09 11.63
C PHE A 117 -8.43 -4.23 10.38
N ILE A 118 -7.84 -4.76 9.31
CA ILE A 118 -7.80 -4.15 7.99
C ILE A 118 -8.42 -5.12 6.99
N PHE A 119 -9.57 -4.76 6.45
CA PHE A 119 -10.24 -5.51 5.39
C PHE A 119 -9.90 -4.87 4.04
N LEU A 120 -9.39 -5.66 3.10
CA LEU A 120 -9.06 -5.22 1.75
C LEU A 120 -10.03 -5.82 0.74
N THR A 121 -10.56 -5.02 -0.18
CA THR A 121 -11.43 -5.54 -1.24
C THR A 121 -11.39 -4.69 -2.50
N GLN A 122 -11.54 -5.36 -3.64
CA GLN A 122 -11.80 -4.70 -4.92
C GLN A 122 -13.29 -4.51 -5.23
N ARG A 123 -14.17 -5.16 -4.46
CA ARG A 123 -15.61 -5.25 -4.71
C ARG A 123 -16.40 -4.84 -3.48
N ALA A 124 -16.41 -3.54 -3.19
CA ALA A 124 -17.11 -3.02 -2.02
C ALA A 124 -18.59 -3.42 -1.95
N GLN A 125 -19.26 -3.58 -3.10
CA GLN A 125 -20.65 -4.03 -3.15
C GLN A 125 -20.84 -5.45 -2.61
N ASP A 126 -19.84 -6.31 -2.75
CA ASP A 126 -19.90 -7.74 -2.36
C ASP A 126 -19.56 -7.96 -0.89
N ILE A 127 -19.04 -6.93 -0.20
CA ILE A 127 -18.84 -6.98 1.25
C ILE A 127 -20.18 -7.03 1.97
N LEU A 128 -20.27 -7.88 2.99
CA LEU A 128 -21.43 -7.98 3.86
C LEU A 128 -21.65 -6.69 4.67
N ASP A 129 -22.89 -6.20 4.72
CA ASP A 129 -23.24 -4.93 5.39
C ASP A 129 -22.91 -4.94 6.90
N THR A 130 -22.88 -6.13 7.50
CA THR A 130 -22.51 -6.33 8.90
C THR A 130 -21.04 -5.98 9.18
N ILE A 131 -20.15 -6.18 8.20
CA ILE A 131 -18.74 -5.72 8.25
C ILE A 131 -18.65 -4.24 7.89
N LYS A 132 -19.33 -3.78 6.82
CA LYS A 132 -19.29 -2.37 6.39
C LYS A 132 -19.68 -1.40 7.51
N SER A 133 -20.73 -1.73 8.26
CA SER A 133 -21.26 -0.87 9.32
C SER A 133 -20.33 -0.70 10.52
N ARG A 134 -19.34 -1.58 10.71
CA ARG A 134 -18.39 -1.56 11.83
C ARG A 134 -17.00 -1.08 11.44
N CYS A 135 -16.77 -0.86 10.15
CA CYS A 135 -15.47 -0.43 9.64
C CYS A 135 -15.52 1.03 9.20
N THR A 136 -14.43 1.74 9.45
CA THR A 136 -14.19 3.01 8.75
C THR A 136 -13.83 2.70 7.31
N LYS A 137 -14.66 3.13 6.36
CA LYS A 137 -14.42 2.92 4.93
C LYS A 137 -13.41 3.93 4.40
N ILE A 138 -12.37 3.43 3.73
CA ILE A 138 -11.37 4.19 2.98
C ILE A 138 -11.48 3.74 1.53
N VAL A 139 -11.63 4.67 0.60
CA VAL A 139 -11.64 4.36 -0.83
C VAL A 139 -10.35 4.89 -1.42
N LEU A 140 -9.55 4.00 -1.98
CA LEU A 140 -8.36 4.33 -2.74
C LEU A 140 -8.78 4.48 -4.19
N ASP A 141 -8.46 5.63 -4.75
CA ASP A 141 -8.32 5.77 -6.19
C ASP A 141 -6.84 5.65 -6.58
N HIS A 142 -6.56 5.37 -7.86
CA HIS A 142 -5.19 5.31 -8.36
C HIS A 142 -4.42 6.63 -8.18
N SER A 143 -5.09 7.75 -7.90
CA SER A 143 -4.42 9.01 -7.62
C SER A 143 -3.84 9.12 -6.21
N GLU A 144 -4.29 8.29 -5.27
CA GLU A 144 -3.91 8.41 -3.86
C GLU A 144 -2.73 7.53 -3.43
N TYR A 145 -2.25 6.62 -4.28
CA TYR A 145 -1.20 5.65 -3.90
C TYR A 145 -0.15 5.41 -4.97
N ILE A 146 0.32 6.52 -5.50
CA ILE A 146 1.73 6.61 -5.80
C ILE A 146 2.46 6.52 -4.45
N ASN A 147 3.33 5.52 -4.23
CA ASN A 147 4.43 5.72 -3.25
C ASN A 147 4.97 7.11 -3.57
N GLU A 148 4.84 8.10 -2.67
CA GLU A 148 5.23 9.50 -2.91
C GLU A 148 6.76 9.63 -3.04
N GLU A 149 7.40 8.79 -3.87
CA GLU A 149 8.65 9.07 -4.51
C GLU A 149 8.46 10.42 -5.17
N PRO A 150 9.07 11.48 -4.63
CA PRO A 150 8.73 12.85 -5.03
C PRO A 150 9.04 13.10 -6.51
N ILE A 151 9.78 12.19 -7.15
CA ILE A 151 10.04 12.17 -8.58
C ILE A 151 8.76 12.07 -9.42
N ILE A 152 7.71 11.40 -8.95
CA ILE A 152 6.52 11.13 -9.76
C ILE A 152 5.73 12.40 -10.02
N LYS A 153 5.79 13.39 -9.12
CA LYS A 153 5.19 14.71 -9.34
C LYS A 153 5.73 15.37 -10.62
N TYR A 154 7.01 15.12 -10.96
CA TYR A 154 7.69 15.63 -12.16
C TYR A 154 7.17 15.03 -13.46
N PHE A 155 6.30 14.03 -13.40
CA PHE A 155 5.74 13.36 -14.57
C PHE A 155 4.21 13.32 -14.55
N THR A 156 3.56 13.92 -13.56
CA THR A 156 2.10 13.87 -13.38
C THR A 156 1.46 15.27 -13.32
N ILE A 157 2.24 16.32 -13.04
CA ILE A 157 1.78 17.71 -12.96
C ILE A 157 2.26 18.49 -14.20
N GLU A 158 1.38 19.29 -14.81
CA GLU A 158 1.58 19.91 -16.13
C GLU A 158 2.67 21.00 -16.22
N LYS A 159 3.30 21.43 -15.12
CA LYS A 159 4.29 22.51 -15.17
C LYS A 159 5.35 22.43 -14.08
N ILE A 160 6.54 21.93 -14.42
CA ILE A 160 7.65 21.84 -13.48
C ILE A 160 8.96 22.29 -14.13
N ASP A 161 9.74 23.06 -13.37
CA ASP A 161 10.99 23.68 -13.80
C ASP A 161 12.13 22.65 -13.87
N ALA A 162 12.86 22.63 -14.99
CA ALA A 162 13.92 21.63 -15.22
C ALA A 162 15.09 21.73 -14.21
N PRO A 163 15.58 22.93 -13.81
CA PRO A 163 16.51 23.10 -12.71
C PRO A 163 16.05 22.46 -11.39
N ASP A 164 14.77 22.56 -11.05
CA ASP A 164 14.23 21.94 -9.83
C ASP A 164 14.32 20.41 -9.92
N PHE A 165 13.92 19.83 -11.05
CA PHE A 165 14.06 18.38 -11.29
C PHE A 165 15.52 17.91 -11.21
N LEU A 166 16.45 18.64 -11.84
CA LEU A 166 17.87 18.30 -11.81
C LEU A 166 18.45 18.38 -10.40
N SER A 167 18.07 19.40 -9.61
CA SER A 167 18.48 19.49 -8.21
C SER A 167 17.93 18.34 -7.38
N PHE A 168 16.67 17.98 -7.61
CA PHE A 168 16.01 16.87 -6.94
C PHE A 168 16.69 15.53 -7.25
N ILE A 169 16.90 15.21 -8.54
CA ILE A 169 17.45 13.91 -8.93
C ILE A 169 18.88 13.70 -8.42
N ASP A 170 19.69 14.77 -8.38
CA ASP A 170 21.06 14.71 -7.88
C ASP A 170 21.11 14.42 -6.37
N LYS A 171 20.13 14.92 -5.60
CA LYS A 171 20.00 14.69 -4.16
C LYS A 171 19.25 13.41 -3.80
N SER A 172 18.50 12.82 -4.74
CA SER A 172 17.70 11.62 -4.50
C SER A 172 18.56 10.37 -4.24
N ASP A 173 17.98 9.40 -3.53
CA ASP A 173 18.50 8.05 -3.28
C ASP A 173 18.06 7.05 -4.37
N ILE A 174 17.69 7.54 -5.56
CA ILE A 174 17.14 6.72 -6.62
C ILE A 174 18.14 5.67 -7.10
N ASN A 175 17.65 4.44 -7.25
CA ASN A 175 18.42 3.28 -7.67
C ASN A 175 17.60 2.41 -8.64
N GLU A 176 18.16 1.30 -9.08
CA GLU A 176 17.60 0.49 -10.16
C GLU A 176 16.29 -0.19 -9.71
N GLN A 177 16.22 -0.61 -8.45
CA GLN A 177 15.01 -1.17 -7.84
C GLN A 177 13.88 -0.13 -7.82
N LYS A 178 14.17 1.08 -7.34
CA LYS A 178 13.20 2.19 -7.34
C LYS A 178 12.79 2.59 -8.75
N THR A 179 13.71 2.58 -9.71
CA THR A 179 13.44 3.04 -11.08
C THR A 179 12.33 2.24 -11.75
N ALA A 180 12.36 0.91 -11.66
CA ALA A 180 11.31 0.07 -12.23
C ALA A 180 9.94 0.34 -11.59
N ILE A 181 9.90 0.51 -10.27
CA ILE A 181 8.67 0.80 -9.52
C ILE A 181 8.11 2.17 -9.93
N ILE A 182 8.95 3.20 -10.00
CA ILE A 182 8.53 4.56 -10.35
C ILE A 182 8.02 4.62 -11.79
N LEU A 183 8.67 3.93 -12.74
CA LEU A 183 8.18 3.85 -14.12
C LEU A 183 6.80 3.18 -14.21
N ASP A 184 6.57 2.13 -13.43
CA ASP A 184 5.28 1.43 -13.39
C ASP A 184 4.16 2.35 -12.88
N GLU A 185 4.45 3.15 -11.85
CA GLU A 185 3.52 4.16 -11.34
C GLU A 185 3.22 5.28 -12.36
N ILE A 186 4.24 5.77 -13.07
CA ILE A 186 4.06 6.74 -14.16
C ILE A 186 3.23 6.10 -15.30
N LEU A 187 3.48 4.85 -15.66
CA LEU A 187 2.72 4.12 -16.68
C LEU A 187 1.23 4.02 -16.32
N LYS A 188 0.92 3.60 -15.09
CA LYS A 188 -0.46 3.52 -14.57
C LYS A 188 -1.17 4.86 -14.68
N PHE A 189 -0.52 5.95 -14.23
CA PHE A 189 -1.10 7.29 -14.28
C PHE A 189 -1.48 7.71 -15.71
N TRP A 190 -0.55 7.54 -16.67
CA TRP A 190 -0.79 7.95 -18.06
C TRP A 190 -1.73 7.00 -18.82
N THR A 191 -1.83 5.74 -18.38
CA THR A 191 -2.81 4.78 -18.93
C THR A 191 -4.23 5.25 -18.66
N LEU A 192 -4.51 5.74 -17.45
CA LEU A 192 -5.82 6.30 -17.09
C LEU A 192 -6.16 7.56 -17.89
N LYS A 193 -5.17 8.40 -18.17
CA LYS A 193 -5.31 9.61 -18.98
C LYS A 193 -5.42 9.33 -20.47
N LYS A 194 -5.14 8.09 -20.91
CA LYS A 194 -5.14 7.67 -22.32
C LYS A 194 -4.26 8.53 -23.21
N GLU A 195 -3.10 8.97 -22.69
CA GLU A 195 -2.13 9.73 -23.49
C GLU A 195 -1.15 8.76 -24.16
N SER A 196 -1.45 8.39 -25.40
CA SER A 196 -0.65 7.46 -26.21
C SER A 196 0.84 7.83 -26.30
N ARG A 197 1.18 9.11 -26.45
CA ARG A 197 2.57 9.52 -26.69
C ARG A 197 3.44 9.33 -25.45
N LYS A 198 2.89 9.62 -24.27
CA LYS A 198 3.58 9.36 -22.99
C LYS A 198 3.70 7.87 -22.75
N LEU A 199 2.66 7.10 -23.04
CA LEU A 199 2.65 5.65 -22.89
C LEU A 199 3.76 4.98 -23.71
N ASP A 200 3.90 5.34 -25.00
CA ASP A 200 4.94 4.77 -25.85
C ASP A 200 6.35 5.01 -25.29
N LEU A 201 6.63 6.24 -24.85
CA LEU A 201 7.91 6.60 -24.23
C LEU A 201 8.17 5.80 -22.93
N ILE A 202 7.15 5.64 -22.08
CA ILE A 202 7.28 4.91 -20.82
C ILE A 202 7.55 3.43 -21.11
N ILE A 203 6.85 2.83 -22.08
CA ILE A 203 7.03 1.45 -22.50
C ILE A 203 8.44 1.21 -23.07
N GLU A 204 8.94 2.09 -23.96
CA GLU A 204 10.33 2.03 -24.47
C GLU A 204 11.36 2.08 -23.33
N SER A 205 11.04 2.84 -22.27
CA SER A 205 11.93 3.02 -21.13
C SER A 205 12.03 1.77 -20.26
N PHE A 206 11.01 0.90 -20.24
CA PHE A 206 11.08 -0.41 -19.59
C PHE A 206 12.03 -1.38 -20.30
N GLU A 207 12.17 -1.27 -21.62
CA GLU A 207 13.10 -2.10 -22.38
C GLU A 207 14.57 -1.71 -22.11
N ASN A 208 14.79 -0.50 -21.60
CA ASN A 208 16.11 0.12 -21.42
C ASN A 208 16.36 0.55 -19.96
N LEU A 209 15.97 -0.29 -18.99
CA LEU A 209 16.20 -0.01 -17.57
C LEU A 209 17.70 0.18 -17.26
N PRO A 210 18.04 1.07 -16.31
CA PRO A 210 19.43 1.33 -15.97
C PRO A 210 20.10 0.10 -15.35
N GLY A 211 21.36 -0.11 -15.72
CA GLY A 211 22.27 -0.97 -14.97
C GLY A 211 22.74 -0.33 -13.65
N PRO A 212 23.51 -1.04 -12.82
CA PRO A 212 23.94 -0.56 -11.50
C PRO A 212 24.61 0.83 -11.56
N GLY A 213 24.09 1.78 -10.79
CA GLY A 213 24.57 3.17 -10.72
C GLY A 213 24.09 4.07 -11.86
N GLY A 214 23.30 3.55 -12.81
CA GLY A 214 22.82 4.28 -13.98
C GLY A 214 21.54 5.10 -13.74
N SER A 215 20.88 4.90 -12.60
CA SER A 215 19.51 5.39 -12.37
C SER A 215 19.37 6.91 -12.48
N LYS A 216 20.29 7.71 -11.91
CA LYS A 216 20.20 9.18 -12.00
C LYS A 216 20.30 9.69 -13.44
N LEU A 217 21.22 9.13 -14.24
CA LEU A 217 21.37 9.49 -15.64
C LEU A 217 20.15 9.08 -16.46
N PHE A 218 19.62 7.88 -16.19
CA PHE A 218 18.38 7.40 -16.79
C PHE A 218 17.24 8.42 -16.59
N TRP A 219 16.99 8.87 -15.36
CA TRP A 219 15.90 9.81 -15.06
C TRP A 219 16.11 11.19 -15.69
N LYS A 220 17.35 11.69 -15.77
CA LYS A 220 17.67 12.94 -16.50
C LYS A 220 17.32 12.83 -17.98
N ASN A 221 17.68 11.71 -18.61
CA ASN A 221 17.37 11.46 -20.02
C ASN A 221 15.87 11.26 -20.24
N PHE A 222 15.22 10.50 -19.35
CA PHE A 222 13.78 10.27 -19.39
C PHE A 222 13.00 11.57 -19.27
N TYR A 223 13.32 12.45 -18.31
CA TYR A 223 12.69 13.77 -18.18
C TYR A 223 12.82 14.62 -19.45
N THR A 224 14.02 14.63 -20.05
CA THR A 224 14.27 15.36 -21.30
C THR A 224 13.39 14.82 -22.43
N LYS A 225 13.36 13.50 -22.64
CA LYS A 225 12.47 12.88 -23.65
C LYS A 225 11.00 13.15 -23.34
N PHE A 226 10.62 13.09 -22.07
CA PHE A 226 9.25 13.23 -21.59
C PHE A 226 8.67 14.62 -21.85
N TYR A 227 9.44 15.70 -21.85
CA TYR A 227 8.90 17.04 -22.14
C TYR A 227 9.17 17.56 -23.54
N ILE A 228 10.06 16.91 -24.30
CA ILE A 228 10.33 17.23 -25.71
C ILE A 228 9.38 16.46 -26.64
N SER A 229 8.85 15.33 -26.18
CA SER A 229 7.76 14.59 -26.82
C SER A 229 6.40 15.07 -26.33
#